data_AF-A0A3N5IEU2-F1
#
_entry.id   AF-A0A3N5IEU2-F1
#
_cell.length_a   1.000
_cell.length_b   1.000
_cell.length_c   1.000
_cell.angle_alpha   90.00
_cell.angle_beta   90.00
_cell.angle_gamma   90.00
#
_symmetry.space_group_name_H-M   'P 1'
#
loop_
_entity.id
_entity.type
_entity.pdbx_description
1 polymer ?
#
loop_
_entity_poly.entity_id
_entity_poly.type
_entity_poly.pdbx_seq_one_letter_code
_entity_poly.pdbx_strand_id
1 'polypeptide(L)'
;MAVDRSYIARNNASRQRLETLVARCTDSQLAQAMPAGWTVASVLAHVAFWDHRIQVLLERWRSAGTAPAAEDASSVDWINDATKPLFLALPPRQAAELTVRAAGVVDRLVETLSDEMVTQNIRAGGPLNLVRAEHRDEHLDEIERALGR
;
A
#
# COMPACT_ATOMS: atom_id res chain seq x y z
N MET A 1 4.82 9.16 27.32
CA MET A 1 5.36 9.74 26.08
C MET A 1 4.22 9.84 25.08
N ALA A 2 4.13 10.93 24.32
CA ALA A 2 3.12 11.05 23.26
C ALA A 2 3.43 10.03 22.14
N VAL A 3 2.40 9.42 21.56
CA VAL A 3 2.54 8.51 20.43
C VAL A 3 2.94 9.31 19.19
N ASP A 4 3.97 8.86 18.45
CA ASP A 4 4.33 9.49 17.18
C ASP A 4 3.26 9.24 16.12
N ARG A 5 2.74 10.34 15.55
CA ARG A 5 1.71 10.36 14.49
C ARG A 5 2.22 10.98 13.18
N SER A 6 3.54 11.19 13.06
CA SER A 6 4.20 11.76 11.86
C SER A 6 3.85 11.01 10.57
N TYR A 7 3.54 9.72 10.68
CA TYR A 7 3.09 8.88 9.57
C TYR A 7 1.83 9.41 8.86
N ILE A 8 0.95 10.15 9.54
CA ILE A 8 -0.26 10.71 8.92
C ILE A 8 0.12 11.72 7.83
N ALA A 9 1.02 12.65 8.12
CA ALA A 9 1.48 13.65 7.16
C ALA A 9 2.25 13.01 6.00
N ARG A 10 3.11 12.02 6.31
CA ARG A 10 3.88 11.27 5.30
C ARG A 10 2.95 10.51 4.34
N ASN A 11 1.99 9.77 4.88
CA ASN A 11 1.01 9.01 4.09
C ASN A 11 0.19 9.92 3.18
N ASN A 12 -0.26 11.07 3.70
CA ASN A 12 -1.01 12.07 2.93
C ASN A 12 -0.18 12.64 1.76
N ALA A 13 1.08 12.99 1.98
CA ALA A 13 1.96 13.50 0.92
C ALA A 13 2.19 12.45 -0.17
N SER A 14 2.52 11.21 0.22
CA SER A 14 2.68 10.10 -0.71
C SER A 14 1.39 9.79 -1.48
N ARG A 15 0.22 9.94 -0.86
CA ARG A 15 -1.08 9.69 -1.52
C ARG A 15 -1.39 10.77 -2.56
N GLN A 16 -1.10 12.03 -2.26
CA GLN A 16 -1.23 13.13 -3.23
C GLN A 16 -0.30 12.93 -4.44
N ARG A 17 0.92 12.44 -4.21
CA ARG A 17 1.86 12.05 -5.28
C ARG A 17 1.27 10.93 -6.15
N LEU A 18 0.78 9.86 -5.54
CA LEU A 18 0.10 8.75 -6.22
C LEU A 18 -1.09 9.25 -7.07
N GLU A 19 -1.97 10.06 -6.48
CA GLU A 19 -3.13 10.66 -7.17
C GLU A 19 -2.69 11.46 -8.40
N THR A 20 -1.66 12.28 -8.26
CA THR A 20 -1.09 13.09 -9.34
C THR A 20 -0.49 12.23 -10.45
N LEU A 21 0.28 11.20 -10.10
CA LEU A 21 0.88 10.28 -11.05
C LEU A 21 -0.21 9.56 -11.87
N VAL A 22 -1.18 8.95 -11.18
CA VAL A 22 -2.28 8.20 -11.82
C VAL A 22 -3.12 9.07 -12.75
N ALA A 23 -3.42 10.32 -12.34
CA ALA A 23 -4.17 11.27 -13.15
C ALA A 23 -3.42 11.67 -14.44
N ARG A 24 -2.09 11.66 -14.43
CA ARG A 24 -1.24 12.06 -15.56
C ARG A 24 -0.80 10.90 -16.46
N CYS A 25 -0.95 9.66 -16.03
CA CYS A 25 -0.59 8.50 -16.83
C CYS A 25 -1.66 8.21 -17.88
N THR A 26 -1.25 8.00 -19.13
CA THR A 26 -2.12 7.42 -20.16
C THR A 26 -2.30 5.92 -19.95
N ASP A 27 -3.30 5.31 -20.59
CA ASP A 27 -3.48 3.85 -20.50
C ASP A 27 -2.29 3.07 -21.07
N SER A 28 -1.62 3.61 -22.11
CA SER A 28 -0.38 3.03 -22.64
C SER A 28 0.78 3.08 -21.64
N GLN A 29 0.90 4.17 -20.88
CA GLN A 29 1.90 4.29 -19.81
C GLN A 29 1.60 3.34 -18.65
N LEU A 30 0.33 3.17 -18.29
CA LEU A 30 -0.08 2.18 -17.28
C LEU A 30 0.18 0.73 -17.74
N ALA A 31 0.06 0.46 -19.04
CA ALA A 31 0.36 -0.85 -19.63
C ALA A 31 1.87 -1.08 -19.87
N GLN A 32 2.73 -0.09 -19.62
CA GLN A 32 4.15 -0.19 -19.90
C GLN A 32 4.81 -1.29 -19.05
N ALA A 33 5.62 -2.12 -19.70
CA ALA A 33 6.37 -3.18 -19.04
C ALA A 33 7.43 -2.62 -18.08
N MET A 34 7.59 -3.31 -16.96
CA MET A 34 8.59 -3.07 -15.91
C MET A 34 9.44 -4.33 -15.71
N PRO A 35 10.59 -4.22 -15.01
CA PRO A 35 11.45 -5.37 -14.72
C PRO A 35 10.71 -6.57 -14.13
N ALA A 36 11.31 -7.76 -14.28
CA ALA A 36 10.76 -9.03 -13.82
C ALA A 36 9.37 -9.39 -14.37
N GLY A 37 8.88 -8.75 -15.44
CA GLY A 37 7.59 -9.10 -16.06
C GLY A 37 6.39 -8.45 -15.37
N TRP A 38 6.61 -7.33 -14.67
CA TRP A 38 5.55 -6.46 -14.18
C TRP A 38 5.14 -5.44 -15.25
N THR A 39 4.06 -4.72 -14.99
CA THR A 39 3.68 -3.48 -15.69
C THR A 39 3.51 -2.37 -14.64
N VAL A 40 3.49 -1.12 -15.08
CA VAL A 40 3.18 0.01 -14.18
C VAL A 40 1.87 -0.24 -13.42
N ALA A 41 0.84 -0.70 -14.12
CA ALA A 41 -0.45 -0.98 -13.49
C ALA A 41 -0.41 -2.16 -12.51
N SER A 42 0.35 -3.22 -12.79
CA SER A 42 0.42 -4.36 -11.86
C SER A 42 1.26 -4.05 -10.62
N VAL A 43 2.27 -3.17 -10.71
CA VAL A 43 2.96 -2.62 -9.52
C VAL A 43 2.00 -1.75 -8.69
N LEU A 44 1.19 -0.90 -9.33
CA LEU A 44 0.16 -0.14 -8.62
C LEU A 44 -0.87 -1.08 -7.93
N ALA A 45 -1.29 -2.15 -8.59
CA ALA A 45 -2.17 -3.15 -7.99
C ALA A 45 -1.52 -3.88 -6.80
N HIS A 46 -0.21 -4.16 -6.87
CA HIS A 46 0.56 -4.69 -5.75
C HIS A 46 0.53 -3.73 -4.54
N VAL A 47 0.73 -2.43 -4.76
CA VAL A 47 0.57 -1.41 -3.69
C VAL A 47 -0.84 -1.47 -3.09
N ALA A 48 -1.88 -1.53 -3.93
CA ALA A 48 -3.26 -1.61 -3.47
C ALA A 48 -3.55 -2.84 -2.62
N PHE A 49 -2.96 -3.99 -2.97
CA PHE A 49 -3.09 -5.24 -2.22
C PHE A 49 -2.54 -5.08 -0.81
N TRP A 50 -1.33 -4.53 -0.66
CA TRP A 50 -0.73 -4.33 0.66
C TRP A 50 -1.50 -3.31 1.51
N ASP A 51 -2.12 -2.30 0.90
CA ASP A 51 -3.05 -1.40 1.59
C ASP A 51 -4.33 -2.12 2.03
N HIS A 52 -4.94 -2.94 1.17
CA HIS A 52 -6.11 -3.75 1.53
C HIS A 52 -5.81 -4.76 2.64
N ARG A 53 -4.61 -5.34 2.66
CA ARG A 53 -4.17 -6.22 3.75
C ARG A 53 -4.23 -5.50 5.10
N ILE A 54 -3.75 -4.25 5.18
CA ILE A 54 -3.84 -3.44 6.42
C ILE A 54 -5.30 -3.20 6.81
N GLN A 55 -6.19 -2.93 5.85
CA GLN A 55 -7.62 -2.77 6.12
C GLN A 55 -8.21 -4.05 6.76
N VAL A 56 -7.96 -5.21 6.16
CA VAL A 56 -8.44 -6.51 6.67
C VAL A 56 -7.89 -6.81 8.06
N LEU A 57 -6.60 -6.55 8.29
CA LEU A 57 -5.99 -6.77 9.61
C LEU A 57 -6.57 -5.84 10.68
N LEU A 58 -6.84 -4.58 10.33
CA LEU A 58 -7.50 -3.63 11.24
C LEU A 58 -8.92 -4.05 11.59
N GLU A 59 -9.70 -4.51 10.62
CA GLU A 59 -11.05 -5.03 10.85
C GLU A 59 -11.02 -6.25 11.77
N ARG A 60 -10.11 -7.20 11.51
CA ARG A 60 -9.92 -8.39 12.35
C ARG A 60 -9.53 -8.01 13.78
N TRP A 61 -8.60 -7.07 13.94
CA TRP A 61 -8.21 -6.60 15.26
C TRP A 61 -9.38 -5.95 15.99
N ARG A 62 -10.12 -5.03 15.35
CA ARG A 62 -11.30 -4.39 15.95
C ARG A 62 -12.34 -5.41 16.40
N SER A 63 -12.53 -6.49 15.65
CA SER A 63 -13.45 -7.57 16.00
C SER A 63 -12.93 -8.49 17.11
N ALA A 64 -11.64 -8.84 17.11
CA ALA A 64 -11.05 -9.81 18.04
C ALA A 64 -10.55 -9.18 19.35
N GLY A 65 -10.33 -7.86 19.37
CA GLY A 65 -9.77 -7.12 20.50
C GLY A 65 -8.25 -7.28 20.68
N THR A 66 -7.60 -8.11 19.86
CA THR A 66 -6.16 -8.41 19.94
C THR A 66 -5.44 -8.04 18.65
N ALA A 67 -4.24 -7.46 18.79
CA ALA A 67 -3.40 -7.12 17.65
C ALA A 67 -3.06 -8.35 16.79
N PRO A 68 -2.98 -8.21 15.45
CA PRO A 68 -2.54 -9.29 14.58
C PRO A 68 -1.12 -9.76 14.92
N ALA A 69 -0.80 -11.01 14.55
CA ALA A 69 0.58 -11.47 14.60
C ALA A 69 1.44 -10.73 13.57
N ALA A 70 2.73 -10.52 13.90
CA ALA A 70 3.71 -10.05 12.94
C ALA A 70 3.79 -11.01 11.74
N GLU A 71 4.02 -10.45 10.55
CA GLU A 71 4.18 -11.23 9.34
C GLU A 71 5.52 -11.97 9.35
N ASP A 72 5.51 -13.21 8.86
CA ASP A 72 6.74 -13.93 8.56
C ASP A 72 7.34 -13.33 7.28
N ALA A 73 8.56 -12.78 7.36
CA ALA A 73 9.23 -12.20 6.21
C ALA A 73 9.38 -13.18 5.04
N SER A 74 9.51 -14.49 5.33
CA SER A 74 9.56 -15.52 4.29
C SER A 74 8.23 -15.70 3.53
N SER A 75 7.13 -15.14 4.07
CA SER A 75 5.81 -15.19 3.43
C SER A 75 5.59 -14.18 2.33
N VAL A 76 6.32 -13.06 2.38
CA VAL A 76 6.14 -11.93 1.46
C VAL A 76 6.43 -12.34 0.01
N ASP A 77 7.50 -13.10 -0.21
CA ASP A 77 7.92 -13.50 -1.56
C ASP A 77 6.87 -14.37 -2.25
N TRP A 78 6.40 -15.43 -1.60
CA TRP A 78 5.41 -16.31 -2.22
C TRP A 78 4.01 -15.68 -2.29
N ILE A 79 3.67 -14.72 -1.41
CA ILE A 79 2.46 -13.90 -1.57
C ILE A 79 2.57 -13.04 -2.84
N ASN A 80 3.71 -12.38 -3.05
CA ASN A 80 3.94 -11.56 -4.23
C ASN A 80 3.90 -12.40 -5.52
N ASP A 81 4.56 -13.57 -5.53
CA ASP A 81 4.53 -14.49 -6.66
C ASP A 81 3.12 -15.02 -6.95
N ALA A 82 2.37 -15.38 -5.92
CA ALA A 82 1.00 -15.90 -6.07
C ALA A 82 0.01 -14.82 -6.54
N THR A 83 0.20 -13.57 -6.15
CA THR A 83 -0.73 -12.48 -6.48
C THR A 83 -0.40 -11.78 -7.79
N LYS A 84 0.86 -11.80 -8.24
CA LYS A 84 1.30 -11.16 -9.48
C LYS A 84 0.48 -11.52 -10.73
N PRO A 85 0.15 -12.80 -11.02
CA PRO A 85 -0.68 -13.13 -12.18
C PRO A 85 -2.06 -12.46 -12.12
N LEU A 86 -2.62 -12.29 -10.91
CA LEU A 86 -3.90 -11.63 -10.70
C LEU A 86 -3.79 -10.13 -10.99
N PHE A 87 -2.72 -9.49 -10.55
CA PHE A 87 -2.45 -8.08 -10.82
C PHE A 87 -2.24 -7.80 -12.31
N LEU A 88 -1.53 -8.68 -13.01
CA LEU A 88 -1.31 -8.58 -14.45
C LEU A 88 -2.60 -8.77 -15.27
N ALA A 89 -3.61 -9.45 -14.72
CA ALA A 89 -4.90 -9.65 -15.38
C ALA A 89 -5.85 -8.45 -15.25
N LEU A 90 -5.56 -7.48 -14.37
CA LEU A 90 -6.41 -6.30 -14.17
C LEU A 90 -6.30 -5.33 -15.36
N PRO A 91 -7.41 -4.72 -15.81
CA PRO A 91 -7.36 -3.62 -16.75
C PRO A 91 -6.50 -2.47 -16.19
N PRO A 92 -5.49 -1.95 -16.92
CA PRO A 92 -4.49 -1.04 -16.37
C PRO A 92 -5.06 0.18 -15.64
N ARG A 93 -6.06 0.83 -16.23
CA ARG A 93 -6.75 1.98 -15.61
C ARG A 93 -7.44 1.61 -14.30
N GLN A 94 -8.13 0.47 -14.27
CA GLN A 94 -8.86 0.01 -13.09
C GLN A 94 -7.91 -0.33 -11.94
N ALA A 95 -6.75 -0.93 -12.24
CA ALA A 95 -5.70 -1.19 -11.26
C ALA A 95 -5.19 0.12 -10.63
N ALA A 96 -4.86 1.12 -11.45
CA ALA A 96 -4.37 2.41 -10.96
C ALA A 96 -5.39 3.16 -10.09
N GLU A 97 -6.66 3.20 -10.52
CA GLU A 97 -7.73 3.82 -9.74
C GLU A 97 -8.03 3.05 -8.45
N LEU A 98 -7.92 1.72 -8.47
CA LEU A 98 -8.05 0.90 -7.28
C LEU A 98 -6.99 1.27 -6.24
N THR A 99 -5.74 1.48 -6.67
CA THR A 99 -4.64 1.89 -5.77
C THR A 99 -4.92 3.23 -5.10
N VAL A 100 -5.40 4.24 -5.85
CA VAL A 100 -5.79 5.54 -5.28
C VAL A 100 -6.90 5.38 -4.24
N ARG A 101 -7.94 4.58 -4.53
CA ARG A 101 -9.03 4.31 -3.59
C ARG A 101 -8.52 3.58 -2.34
N ALA A 102 -7.70 2.54 -2.50
CA ALA A 102 -7.15 1.74 -1.41
C ALA A 102 -6.29 2.61 -0.48
N ALA A 103 -5.40 3.43 -1.04
CA ALA A 103 -4.56 4.38 -0.30
C ALA A 103 -5.41 5.36 0.52
N GLY A 104 -6.45 5.95 -0.08
CA GLY A 104 -7.35 6.86 0.62
C GLY A 104 -8.12 6.20 1.77
N VAL A 105 -8.56 4.96 1.59
CA VAL A 105 -9.27 4.21 2.64
C VAL A 105 -8.34 3.84 3.79
N VAL A 106 -7.16 3.28 3.49
CA VAL A 106 -6.22 2.86 4.53
C VAL A 106 -5.68 4.06 5.32
N ASP A 107 -5.41 5.19 4.66
CA ASP A 107 -4.90 6.40 5.31
C ASP A 107 -5.88 6.91 6.36
N ARG A 108 -7.17 6.99 6.03
CA ARG A 108 -8.22 7.36 7.01
C ARG A 108 -8.31 6.36 8.16
N LEU A 109 -8.16 5.06 7.87
CA LEU A 109 -8.21 4.04 8.90
C LEU A 109 -7.04 4.15 9.88
N VAL A 110 -5.81 4.35 9.40
CA VAL A 110 -4.62 4.48 10.25
C VAL A 110 -4.57 5.81 11.02
N GLU A 111 -5.15 6.87 10.46
CA GLU A 111 -5.32 8.17 11.12
C GLU A 111 -6.24 8.06 12.35
N THR A 112 -7.33 7.29 12.23
CA THR A 112 -8.35 7.15 13.29
C THR A 112 -7.98 6.18 14.42
N LEU A 113 -6.79 5.57 14.40
CA LEU A 113 -6.37 4.65 15.47
C LEU A 113 -6.24 5.39 16.80
N SER A 114 -6.61 4.75 17.90
CA SER A 114 -6.33 5.29 19.24
C SER A 114 -4.83 5.16 19.56
N ASP A 115 -4.34 5.99 20.49
CA ASP A 115 -2.95 5.90 20.96
C ASP A 115 -2.62 4.51 21.55
N GLU A 116 -3.62 3.87 22.17
CA GLU A 116 -3.49 2.51 22.68
C GLU A 116 -3.29 1.50 21.54
N MET A 117 -4.08 1.58 20.46
CA MET A 117 -3.89 0.71 19.29
C MET A 117 -2.53 0.94 18.65
N VAL A 118 -2.07 2.18 18.50
CA VAL A 118 -0.73 2.43 17.96
C VAL A 118 0.36 1.83 18.85
N THR A 119 0.23 1.98 20.17
CA THR A 119 1.15 1.40 21.15
C THR A 119 1.14 -0.14 21.10
N GLN A 120 -0.03 -0.76 21.01
CA GLN A 120 -0.17 -2.21 20.88
C GLN A 120 0.44 -2.72 19.58
N ASN A 121 0.28 -2.00 18.46
CA ASN A 121 0.90 -2.35 17.18
C ASN A 121 2.43 -2.37 17.30
N ILE A 122 3.02 -1.34 17.93
CA ILE A 122 4.47 -1.26 18.16
C ILE A 122 4.93 -2.44 19.03
N ARG A 123 4.22 -2.73 20.13
CA ARG A 123 4.55 -3.85 21.03
C ARG A 123 4.44 -5.21 20.34
N ALA A 124 3.53 -5.37 19.39
CA ALA A 124 3.33 -6.59 18.61
C ALA A 124 4.35 -6.76 17.47
N GLY A 125 5.34 -5.87 17.35
CA GLY A 125 6.36 -5.92 16.28
C GLY A 125 5.94 -5.22 14.98
N GLY A 126 4.92 -4.37 15.02
CA GLY A 126 4.47 -3.59 13.86
C GLY A 126 3.73 -4.40 12.77
N PRO A 127 2.80 -5.32 13.10
CA PRO A 127 2.06 -6.10 12.11
C PRO A 127 1.25 -5.24 11.14
N LEU A 128 0.85 -4.04 11.57
CA LEU A 128 0.36 -2.98 10.70
C LEU A 128 1.52 -2.02 10.43
N ASN A 129 2.06 -2.04 9.21
CA ASN A 129 2.93 -0.96 8.77
C ASN A 129 2.06 0.31 8.63
N LEU A 130 2.17 1.21 9.62
CA LEU A 130 1.43 2.47 9.68
C LEU A 130 1.99 3.54 8.73
N VAL A 131 3.27 3.43 8.39
CA VAL A 131 3.95 4.33 7.45
C VAL A 131 3.77 3.80 6.03
N ARG A 132 2.53 3.91 5.52
CA ARG A 132 2.17 3.49 4.17
C ARG A 132 3.03 4.16 3.09
N ALA A 133 3.47 5.39 3.37
CA ALA A 133 4.34 6.15 2.48
C ALA A 133 5.63 5.41 2.09
N GLU A 134 6.24 4.60 2.97
CA GLU A 134 7.51 3.93 2.65
C GLU A 134 7.35 2.96 1.48
N HIS A 135 6.37 2.06 1.59
CA HIS A 135 6.06 1.09 0.53
C HIS A 135 5.53 1.79 -0.74
N ARG A 136 4.70 2.82 -0.58
CA ARG A 136 4.16 3.57 -1.72
C ARG A 136 5.25 4.31 -2.48
N ASP A 137 6.08 5.07 -1.79
CA ASP A 137 7.09 5.94 -2.41
C ASP A 137 8.18 5.13 -3.10
N GLU A 138 8.58 3.98 -2.54
CA GLU A 138 9.49 3.03 -3.21
C GLU A 138 8.99 2.66 -4.62
N HIS A 139 7.73 2.22 -4.73
CA HIS A 139 7.17 1.83 -6.01
C HIS A 139 6.83 3.01 -6.92
N LEU A 140 6.47 4.17 -6.36
CA LEU A 140 6.30 5.38 -7.15
C LEU A 140 7.62 5.82 -7.80
N ASP A 141 8.75 5.73 -7.08
CA ASP A 141 10.08 6.01 -7.62
C ASP A 141 10.45 5.06 -8.77
N GLU A 142 10.14 3.78 -8.64
CA GLU A 142 10.35 2.78 -9.69
C GLU A 142 9.50 3.05 -10.94
N ILE A 143 8.23 3.40 -10.75
CA ILE A 143 7.31 3.72 -11.83
C ILE A 143 7.73 5.01 -12.54
N GLU A 144 8.02 6.07 -11.81
CA GLU A 144 8.44 7.35 -12.40
C GLU A 144 9.72 7.19 -13.20
N ARG A 145 10.70 6.43 -12.68
CA ARG A 145 11.91 6.07 -13.42
C ARG A 145 11.61 5.30 -14.71
N ALA A 146 10.70 4.33 -14.66
CA ALA A 146 10.30 3.58 -15.86
C ALA A 146 9.60 4.48 -16.90
N LEU A 147 8.84 5.48 -16.43
CA LEU A 147 8.14 6.44 -17.29
C LEU A 147 9.01 7.62 -17.75
N GLY A 148 10.26 7.72 -17.28
CA GLY A 148 11.18 8.81 -17.59
C GLY A 148 10.74 10.15 -17.01
N ARG A 149 10.23 10.15 -15.77
CA ARG A 149 9.73 11.34 -15.05
C ARG A 149 10.53 11.60 -13.78
#